data_AF-A0A151R9Z4-F1
#
_entry.id   AF-A0A151R9Z4-F1
#
_cell.length_a   1.000
_cell.length_b   1.000
_cell.length_c   1.000
_cell.angle_alpha   90.00
_cell.angle_beta   90.00
_cell.angle_gamma   90.00
#
_symmetry.space_group_name_H-M   'P 1'
#
loop_
_entity.id
_entity.type
_entity.pdbx_description
1 polymer ?
#
loop_
_entity_poly.entity_id
_entity_poly.type
_entity_poly.pdbx_seq_one_letter_code
_entity_poly.pdbx_strand_id
1 'polypeptide(L)' 'MQDQVMQFLHGLNDQYSYVKFNILTMDPLPPILKVFYYVVQQERQILSNGGILVNLNLE' A
#
# COMPACT_ATOMS: atom_id res chain seq x y z
N MET A 1 11.84 -15.13 0.27
CA MET A 1 10.50 -14.59 0.62
C MET A 1 10.62 -13.32 1.46
N GLN A 2 11.16 -13.38 2.69
CA GLN A 2 11.27 -12.19 3.57
C GLN A 2 12.14 -11.09 2.98
N ASP A 3 13.26 -11.47 2.36
CA ASP A 3 14.17 -10.56 1.65
C ASP A 3 13.49 -9.81 0.49
N GLN A 4 12.60 -10.48 -0.24
CA GLN A 4 11.87 -9.88 -1.36
C GLN A 4 10.85 -8.84 -0.89
N VAL A 5 10.18 -9.10 0.26
CA VAL A 5 9.28 -8.13 0.88
C VAL A 5 10.08 -6.90 1.33
N MET A 6 11.21 -7.10 1.99
CA MET A 6 12.06 -6.00 2.44
C MET A 6 12.61 -5.16 1.27
N GLN A 7 13.12 -5.80 0.22
CA GLN A 7 13.57 -5.12 -1.00
C GLN A 7 12.45 -4.33 -1.68
N PHE A 8 11.25 -4.91 -1.75
CA PHE A 8 10.09 -4.23 -2.30
C PHE A 8 9.68 -3.01 -1.46
N LEU A 9 9.54 -3.17 -0.13
CA LEU A 9 9.18 -2.07 0.77
C LEU A 9 10.22 -0.94 0.76
N HIS A 10 11.50 -1.28 0.61
CA HIS A 10 12.58 -0.30 0.49
C HIS A 10 12.52 0.50 -0.82
N GLY A 11 12.08 -0.13 -1.92
CA GLY A 11 11.87 0.53 -3.20
C GLY A 11 10.58 1.38 -3.30
N LEU A 12 9.67 1.28 -2.34
CA LEU A 12 8.43 2.06 -2.33
C LEU A 12 8.68 3.52 -1.95
N ASN A 13 7.91 4.44 -2.55
CA ASN A 13 7.96 5.87 -2.24
C ASN A 13 7.54 6.19 -0.79
N ASP A 14 7.91 7.37 -0.28
CA ASP A 14 7.60 7.81 1.10
C ASP A 14 6.11 7.94 1.40
N GLN A 15 5.27 8.18 0.38
CA GLN A 15 3.81 8.22 0.50
C GLN A 15 3.21 6.87 0.96
N TYR A 16 3.97 5.77 0.81
CA TYR A 16 3.57 4.44 1.24
C TYR A 16 4.06 4.09 2.66
N SER A 17 4.63 5.04 3.40
CA SER A 17 5.19 4.79 4.74
C SER A 17 4.20 4.14 5.70
N TYR A 18 2.91 4.49 5.60
CA TYR A 18 1.86 3.85 6.40
C TYR A 18 1.74 2.34 6.10
N VAL A 19 1.72 1.97 4.82
CA VAL A 19 1.62 0.56 4.42
C VAL A 19 2.89 -0.21 4.75
N LYS A 20 4.07 0.42 4.62
CA LYS A 20 5.35 -0.16 5.03
C LYS A 20 5.35 -0.48 6.52
N PHE A 21 4.96 0.50 7.35
CA PHE A 21 4.86 0.33 8.80
C PHE A 21 3.89 -0.81 9.14
N ASN A 22 2.68 -0.78 8.56
CA ASN A 22 1.66 -1.79 8.79
C ASN A 22 2.17 -3.21 8.49
N ILE A 23 2.85 -3.40 7.36
CA ILE A 23 3.42 -4.70 6.96
C ILE A 23 4.56 -5.14 7.90
N LEU A 24 5.44 -4.22 8.30
CA LEU A 24 6.56 -4.52 9.20
C LEU A 24 6.11 -4.86 10.62
N THR A 25 4.94 -4.37 11.03
CA THR A 25 4.33 -4.68 12.33
C THR A 25 3.50 -5.98 12.34
N MET A 26 3.27 -6.60 11.18
CA MET A 26 2.55 -7.88 11.10
C MET A 26 3.48 -9.05 11.46
N ASP A 27 3.02 -9.91 12.37
CA ASP A 27 3.65 -11.19 12.68
C ASP A 27 2.64 -12.35 12.51
N PRO A 28 2.90 -13.33 11.62
CA PRO A 28 4.07 -13.46 10.74
C PRO A 28 4.00 -12.49 9.54
N LEU A 29 5.17 -12.11 9.01
CA LEU A 29 5.29 -11.20 7.86
C LEU A 29 4.47 -11.72 6.66
N PRO A 30 3.59 -10.90 6.05
CA PRO A 30 2.75 -11.37 4.96
C PRO A 30 3.58 -11.75 3.71
N PRO A 31 3.08 -12.70 2.89
CA PRO A 31 3.72 -13.02 1.62
C PRO A 31 3.67 -11.82 0.67
N ILE A 32 4.64 -11.76 -0.26
CA ILE A 32 4.79 -10.64 -1.21
C ILE A 32 3.51 -10.33 -2.00
N LEU A 33 2.70 -11.33 -2.33
CA LEU A 33 1.41 -11.16 -3.00
C LEU A 33 0.43 -10.31 -2.17
N LYS A 34 0.37 -10.51 -0.85
CA LYS A 34 -0.45 -9.68 0.05
C LYS A 34 0.13 -8.28 0.18
N VAL A 35 1.46 -8.15 0.17
CA VAL A 35 2.14 -6.84 0.18
C VAL A 35 1.76 -6.01 -1.04
N PHE A 36 1.73 -6.61 -2.24
CA PHE A 36 1.22 -5.95 -3.46
C PHE A 36 -0.23 -5.48 -3.29
N TYR A 37 -1.10 -6.33 -2.75
CA TYR A 37 -2.49 -5.96 -2.49
C TYR A 37 -2.59 -4.74 -1.56
N TYR A 38 -1.82 -4.71 -0.46
CA TYR A 38 -1.83 -3.57 0.46
C TYR A 38 -1.36 -2.27 -0.21
N VAL A 39 -0.31 -2.33 -1.03
CA VAL A 39 0.17 -1.14 -1.78
C VAL A 39 -0.90 -0.62 -2.73
N VAL A 40 -1.56 -1.49 -3.50
CA VAL A 40 -2.63 -1.09 -4.43
C VAL A 40 -3.81 -0.45 -3.67
N GLN A 41 -4.19 -1.00 -2.51
CA GLN A 41 -5.24 -0.38 -1.70
C GLN A 41 -4.82 0.99 -1.16
N GLN A 42 -3.56 1.12 -0.71
CA GLN A 42 -3.01 2.39 -0.26
C GLN A 42 -2.97 3.43 -1.39
N GLU A 43 -2.58 3.02 -2.60
CA GLU A 43 -2.55 3.87 -3.78
C GLU A 43 -3.96 4.41 -4.10
N ARG A 44 -4.98 3.55 -4.05
CA ARG A 44 -6.39 3.97 -4.21
C ARG A 44 -6.82 4.95 -3.12
N GLN A 45 -6.40 4.75 -1.88
CA GLN A 45 -6.68 5.69 -0.79
C GLN A 45 -5.96 7.02 -0.97
N ILE A 46 -4.70 7.02 -1.42
CA ILE A 46 -3.94 8.25 -1.71
C ILE A 46 -4.62 9.02 -2.85
N LEU A 47 -5.02 8.33 -3.92
CA LEU A 47 -5.77 8.92 -5.03
C LEU A 47 -7.14 9.44 -4.57
N SER A 48 -7.84 8.71 -3.69
CA SER A 48 -9.12 9.13 -3.14
C SER A 48 -9.00 10.31 -2.16
N ASN A 49 -7.92 10.39 -1.37
CA ASN A 49 -7.68 11.50 -0.44
C ASN A 49 -7.07 12.71 -1.14
N GLY A 50 -6.30 12.52 -2.21
CA GLY A 50 -5.79 13.59 -3.08
C GLY A 50 -6.84 14.10 -4.07
N GLY A 51 -7.87 13.30 -4.34
CA GLY A 51 -9.02 13.60 -5.18
C GLY A 51 -10.29 13.79 -4.35
N ILE A 52 -10.37 14.89 -3.61
CA ILE A 52 -11.67 15.54 -3.40
C ILE A 52 -12.26 15.66 -4.83
N LEU A 53 -13.44 15.10 -5.07
CA LEU A 53 -14.16 15.03 -6.36
C LEU A 53 -13.89 13.79 -7.27
N VAL A 54 -14.11 12.57 -6.76
CA VAL A 54 -14.91 11.60 -7.55
C VAL A 54 -16.38 11.80 -7.20
N ASN A 55 -16.94 12.95 -7.56
CA ASN A 55 -18.37 13.04 -7.82
C ASN A 55 -18.62 12.24 -9.12
N LEU A 56 -18.63 10.91 -9.01
CA LEU A 56 -19.28 10.07 -9.99
C LEU A 56 -20.78 10.15 -9.69
N ASN A 57 -21.37 11.28 -10.09
CA ASN A 57 -22.78 11.33 -10.43
C ASN A 57 -22.94 10.44 -11.67
N LEU A 58 -23.10 9.14 -11.45
CA LEU A 58 -23.58 8.23 -12.49
C LEU A 58 -25.11 8.23 -12.39
N GLU A 59 -25.71 9.29 -12.92
CA GLU A 59 -27.09 9.27 -13.43
C GLU A 59 -27.05 8.92 -14.92
#